data_AF-A0A8T5LEB4-F1
#
_entry.id   AF-A0A8T5LEB4-F1
#
_cell.length_a   1.000
_cell.length_b   1.000
_cell.length_c   1.000
_cell.angle_alpha   90.00
_cell.angle_beta   90.00
_cell.angle_gamma   90.00
#
_symmetry.space_group_name_H-M   'P 1'
#
loop_
_entity.id
_entity.type
_entity.pdbx_description
1 polymer ?
#
loop_
_entity_poly.entity_id
_entity_poly.type
_entity_poly.pdbx_seq_one_letter_code
_entity_poly.pdbx_strand_id
1 'polypeptide(L)'
;MAKKRAKRESKTKTKTKSKRKKPEKKMGATEKRLEELKKRKIRLPTKNKTRQIKSKPINLSKLSPIAIQKPASPLPNKSQPTRQMPIEAQPTPKIQTPIKSSIQQVKPVIIKEKVTTGIQGYDALTNGGFESKSINLIAGGSGSGKTIFSFQYLLDGIDRGENVLYVTFEEKKIDFFRNMKKFGWDLNALEKTGRFFFLEYTPEKVKMMLDEGGGTIETMVIKYKITRMVLDSLTSFSLMFDDELSKRQSVLGLFDIIRKWNTTALLTVQNDPSMIKEK
;
A
#
# COMPACT_ATOMS: atom_id res chain seq x y z
N MET A 1 -16.09 -25.54 -81.25
CA MET A 1 -15.14 -26.37 -80.48
C MET A 1 -14.27 -25.48 -79.60
N ALA A 2 -14.00 -25.95 -78.39
CA ALA A 2 -13.36 -25.23 -77.29
C ALA A 2 -11.88 -24.85 -77.51
N LYS A 3 -11.40 -23.77 -76.89
CA LYS A 3 -10.46 -23.79 -75.74
C LYS A 3 -9.77 -22.44 -75.50
N LYS A 4 -9.66 -22.13 -74.20
CA LYS A 4 -8.77 -21.18 -73.50
C LYS A 4 -7.39 -21.01 -74.17
N ARG A 5 -6.86 -19.76 -74.17
CA ARG A 5 -5.70 -19.34 -73.35
C ARG A 5 -5.24 -17.91 -73.64
N ALA A 6 -4.84 -17.25 -72.56
CA ALA A 6 -3.70 -16.32 -72.42
C ALA A 6 -3.78 -14.96 -73.14
N LYS A 7 -3.05 -13.92 -72.75
CA LYS A 7 -2.43 -13.40 -71.51
C LYS A 7 -1.74 -12.12 -72.00
N ARG A 8 -1.96 -10.98 -71.33
CA ARG A 8 -1.16 -9.74 -71.37
C ARG A 8 -1.09 -8.99 -72.71
N GLU A 9 -1.50 -7.72 -72.67
CA GLU A 9 -0.73 -6.64 -73.28
C GLU A 9 -0.90 -5.33 -72.50
N SER A 10 0.24 -4.78 -72.10
CA SER A 10 0.43 -3.44 -71.53
C SER A 10 0.57 -2.43 -72.67
N LYS A 11 -0.01 -1.22 -72.56
CA LYS A 11 0.63 0.04 -73.00
C LYS A 11 -0.22 1.31 -72.79
N THR A 12 0.44 2.29 -72.15
CA THR A 12 0.43 3.77 -72.36
C THR A 12 -0.79 4.66 -72.07
N LYS A 13 -0.60 5.53 -71.05
CA LYS A 13 -0.64 7.03 -71.03
C LYS A 13 -1.45 7.69 -72.18
N THR A 14 -2.32 8.70 -71.99
CA THR A 14 -2.05 10.00 -71.33
C THR A 14 -3.32 10.89 -71.25
N LYS A 15 -3.46 11.67 -70.16
CA LYS A 15 -4.05 13.02 -70.00
C LYS A 15 -5.51 13.33 -70.44
N THR A 16 -6.33 13.74 -69.46
CA THR A 16 -6.99 15.06 -69.49
C THR A 16 -7.36 15.54 -68.07
N LYS A 17 -7.09 16.82 -67.79
CA LYS A 17 -7.31 17.53 -66.51
C LYS A 17 -8.79 17.89 -66.34
N SER A 18 -9.37 17.67 -65.15
CA SER A 18 -10.61 18.33 -64.71
C SER A 18 -10.40 19.01 -63.34
N LYS A 19 -10.93 20.24 -63.23
CA LYS A 19 -10.72 21.19 -62.14
C LYS A 19 -11.58 20.87 -60.90
N ARG A 20 -11.01 21.25 -59.76
CA ARG A 20 -11.47 21.22 -58.35
C ARG A 20 -12.95 21.59 -58.10
N LYS A 21 -13.58 20.85 -57.18
CA LYS A 21 -14.35 21.39 -56.03
C LYS A 21 -13.95 20.60 -54.78
N LYS A 22 -13.41 21.27 -53.74
CA LYS A 22 -13.21 20.67 -52.40
C LYS A 22 -14.54 20.76 -51.64
N PRO A 23 -14.96 19.74 -50.87
CA PRO A 23 -16.08 19.89 -49.97
C PRO A 23 -15.68 20.71 -48.73
N GLU A 24 -16.53 21.65 -48.34
CA GLU A 24 -16.42 22.39 -47.07
C GLU A 24 -16.55 21.42 -45.89
N LYS A 25 -15.56 21.42 -44.99
CA LYS A 25 -15.63 20.68 -43.73
C LYS A 25 -16.58 21.43 -42.78
N LYS A 26 -17.70 20.82 -42.42
CA LYS A 26 -18.52 21.26 -41.28
C LYS A 26 -17.70 21.04 -39.99
N MET A 27 -17.41 22.12 -39.27
CA MET A 27 -16.77 22.07 -37.93
C MET A 27 -17.66 21.32 -36.94
N GLY A 28 -17.06 20.39 -36.20
CA GLY A 28 -17.73 19.61 -35.16
C GLY A 28 -18.03 20.44 -33.91
N ALA A 29 -19.05 20.03 -33.16
CA ALA A 29 -19.55 20.73 -31.96
C ALA A 29 -18.48 20.98 -30.87
N THR A 30 -17.41 20.17 -30.85
CA THR A 30 -16.27 20.29 -29.94
C THR A 30 -15.32 21.44 -30.30
N GLU A 31 -15.11 21.72 -31.58
CA GLU A 31 -14.25 22.82 -32.03
C GLU A 31 -14.92 24.18 -31.80
N LYS A 32 -16.25 24.26 -32.00
CA LYS A 32 -17.03 25.46 -31.65
C LYS A 32 -16.92 25.81 -30.16
N ARG A 33 -16.93 24.79 -29.29
CA ARG A 33 -16.83 24.99 -27.83
C ARG A 33 -15.45 25.47 -27.38
N LEU A 34 -14.38 25.06 -28.06
CA LEU A 34 -13.02 25.50 -27.78
C LEU A 34 -12.76 26.95 -28.24
N GLU A 35 -13.39 27.36 -29.33
CA GLU A 35 -13.31 28.73 -29.85
C GLU A 35 -14.14 29.71 -29.01
N GLU A 36 -15.27 29.25 -28.46
CA GLU A 36 -16.09 30.01 -27.50
C GLU A 36 -15.38 30.23 -26.16
N LEU A 37 -14.59 29.25 -25.69
CA LEU A 37 -13.76 29.37 -24.50
C LEU A 37 -12.59 30.35 -24.68
N LYS A 38 -12.04 30.48 -25.89
CA LYS A 38 -10.99 31.47 -26.21
C LYS A 38 -11.51 32.91 -26.28
N LYS A 39 -12.80 33.10 -26.60
CA LYS A 39 -13.45 34.43 -26.64
C LYS A 39 -13.77 34.98 -25.25
N ARG A 40 -13.88 34.13 -24.23
CA ARG A 40 -14.10 34.54 -22.84
C ARG A 40 -12.77 34.92 -22.19
N LYS A 41 -12.39 36.19 -22.31
CA LYS A 41 -11.27 36.82 -21.55
C LYS A 41 -11.47 36.63 -20.04
N ILE A 42 -10.88 35.59 -19.46
CA ILE A 42 -10.65 35.52 -18.01
C ILE A 42 -9.19 35.93 -17.79
N ARG A 43 -9.03 37.09 -17.15
CA ARG A 43 -7.75 37.68 -16.75
C ARG A 43 -7.04 36.75 -15.76
N LEU A 44 -5.84 36.28 -16.11
CA LEU A 44 -4.87 35.76 -15.14
C LEU A 44 -4.27 36.95 -14.36
N PRO A 45 -4.25 36.95 -13.02
CA PRO A 45 -3.47 37.96 -12.30
C PRO A 45 -1.97 37.65 -12.38
N THR A 46 -1.25 38.72 -12.66
CA THR A 46 0.20 38.86 -12.87
C THR A 46 1.04 38.63 -11.61
N LYS A 47 2.28 38.19 -11.82
CA LYS A 47 3.38 38.15 -10.85
C LYS A 47 3.54 39.49 -10.10
N ASN A 48 3.61 39.44 -8.76
CA ASN A 48 4.64 40.10 -7.92
C ASN A 48 4.24 40.12 -6.43
N LYS A 49 5.02 39.44 -5.57
CA LYS A 49 5.82 40.04 -4.48
C LYS A 49 6.44 38.94 -3.61
N THR A 50 7.76 38.93 -3.62
CA THR A 50 8.65 38.19 -2.73
C THR A 50 8.34 38.52 -1.27
N ARG A 51 7.96 37.52 -0.47
CA ARG A 51 8.12 37.53 0.98
C ARG A 51 8.79 36.22 1.39
N GLN A 52 10.07 36.31 1.71
CA GLN A 52 10.77 35.23 2.41
C GLN A 52 10.10 35.06 3.77
N ILE A 53 9.45 33.92 4.00
CA ILE A 53 9.10 33.46 5.34
C ILE A 53 10.17 32.43 5.70
N LYS A 54 11.17 32.86 6.47
CA LYS A 54 12.07 31.95 7.17
C LYS A 54 11.26 31.24 8.27
N SER A 55 10.89 29.98 8.06
CA SER A 55 10.33 29.14 9.14
C SER A 55 11.46 28.77 10.10
N LYS A 56 11.31 29.19 11.37
CA LYS A 56 12.16 28.73 12.47
C LYS A 56 11.90 27.23 12.74
N PRO A 57 12.92 26.44 13.10
CA PRO A 57 12.70 25.06 13.53
C PRO A 57 11.90 25.01 14.84
N ILE A 58 10.93 24.10 14.90
CA ILE A 58 10.10 23.83 16.08
C ILE A 58 10.97 23.12 17.12
N ASN A 59 11.11 23.71 18.30
CA ASN A 59 11.89 23.16 19.39
C ASN A 59 11.00 22.29 20.29
N LEU A 60 11.13 20.96 20.19
CA LEU A 60 10.32 19.97 20.93
C LEU A 60 10.66 19.86 22.44
N SER A 61 11.62 20.64 22.96
CA SER A 61 12.02 20.58 24.38
C SER A 61 11.05 21.25 25.37
N LYS A 62 9.89 21.75 24.92
CA LYS A 62 8.92 22.48 25.77
C LYS A 62 7.61 21.74 26.04
N LEU A 63 7.49 20.47 25.69
CA LEU A 63 6.34 19.65 26.09
C LEU A 63 6.61 19.03 27.46
N SER A 64 5.93 19.55 28.50
CA SER A 64 5.94 18.99 29.85
C SER A 64 5.32 17.58 29.87
N PRO A 65 5.90 16.61 30.59
CA PRO A 65 5.35 15.26 30.66
C PRO A 65 4.04 15.22 31.45
N ILE A 66 3.05 14.54 30.90
CA ILE A 66 1.78 14.21 31.56
C ILE A 66 2.06 13.15 32.63
N ALA A 67 1.67 13.44 33.88
CA ALA A 67 1.87 12.56 35.03
C ALA A 67 0.96 11.31 34.95
N ILE A 68 1.57 10.13 35.03
CA ILE A 68 0.87 8.84 35.19
C ILE A 68 0.75 8.57 36.70
N GLN A 69 -0.48 8.47 37.21
CA GLN A 69 -0.75 8.08 38.59
C GLN A 69 -0.37 6.61 38.84
N LYS A 70 0.33 6.35 39.96
CA LYS A 70 0.67 5.00 40.44
C LYS A 70 -0.55 4.33 41.10
N PRO A 71 -0.77 3.01 40.94
CA PRO A 71 -1.73 2.29 41.76
C PRO A 71 -1.20 2.03 43.18
N ALA A 72 -2.14 1.92 44.12
CA ALA A 72 -1.97 1.92 45.57
C ALA A 72 -1.31 0.65 46.16
N SER A 73 -0.71 0.83 47.35
CA SER A 73 0.01 -0.15 48.17
C SER A 73 -0.87 -1.28 48.75
N PRO A 74 -0.28 -2.44 49.13
CA PRO A 74 -1.02 -3.57 49.71
C PRO A 74 -1.25 -3.46 51.23
N LEU A 75 -2.33 -4.08 51.71
CA LEU A 75 -2.80 -4.18 53.11
C LEU A 75 -1.88 -5.06 53.99
N PRO A 76 -1.87 -4.86 55.33
CA PRO A 76 -1.03 -5.61 56.26
C PRO A 76 -1.68 -6.92 56.70
N ASN A 77 -0.92 -8.03 56.70
CA ASN A 77 -1.35 -9.30 57.27
C ASN A 77 -0.80 -9.46 58.70
N LYS A 78 -1.69 -9.76 59.65
CA LYS A 78 -1.39 -9.95 61.08
C LYS A 78 -0.79 -11.34 61.30
N SER A 79 0.29 -11.39 62.08
CA SER A 79 0.95 -12.59 62.56
C SER A 79 0.18 -13.27 63.71
N GLN A 80 0.25 -14.61 63.74
CA GLN A 80 0.17 -15.41 64.96
C GLN A 80 1.29 -16.48 64.93
N PRO A 81 1.85 -16.88 66.10
CA PRO A 81 3.05 -17.71 66.16
C PRO A 81 2.70 -19.20 66.38
N THR A 82 3.37 -20.09 65.65
CA THR A 82 3.32 -21.53 65.94
C THR A 82 4.72 -22.15 65.90
N ARG A 83 5.23 -22.40 67.11
CA ARG A 83 6.15 -23.46 67.57
C ARG A 83 7.07 -24.11 66.52
N GLN A 84 8.37 -23.80 66.58
CA GLN A 84 9.43 -24.55 65.90
C GLN A 84 9.70 -25.89 66.61
N MET A 85 9.78 -26.98 65.86
CA MET A 85 10.52 -28.19 66.22
C MET A 85 11.76 -28.29 65.31
N PRO A 86 12.88 -28.86 65.75
CA PRO A 86 14.12 -28.90 64.96
C PRO A 86 13.97 -29.93 63.84
N ILE A 87 14.11 -29.49 62.58
CA ILE A 87 14.25 -30.39 61.44
C ILE A 87 15.75 -30.56 61.17
N GLU A 88 16.18 -31.79 61.38
CA GLU A 88 17.48 -32.38 61.13
C GLU A 88 18.01 -32.06 59.72
N ALA A 89 19.26 -31.60 59.61
CA ALA A 89 19.89 -31.24 58.35
C ALA A 89 20.07 -32.48 57.46
N GLN A 90 19.33 -32.56 56.35
CA GLN A 90 19.58 -33.57 55.33
C GLN A 90 20.83 -33.22 54.51
N PRO A 91 21.65 -34.21 54.10
CA PRO A 91 22.86 -33.97 53.34
C PRO A 91 22.54 -33.38 51.97
N THR A 92 23.19 -32.27 51.63
CA THR A 92 23.16 -31.67 50.29
C THR A 92 23.61 -32.68 49.23
N PRO A 93 22.86 -32.85 48.13
CA PRO A 93 23.29 -33.71 47.03
C PRO A 93 24.56 -33.16 46.40
N LYS A 94 25.59 -34.01 46.33
CA LYS A 94 26.87 -33.73 45.68
C LYS A 94 26.62 -33.38 44.20
N ILE A 95 27.07 -32.20 43.78
CA ILE A 95 27.10 -31.78 42.37
C ILE A 95 28.05 -32.74 41.63
N GLN A 96 27.48 -33.71 40.93
CA GLN A 96 28.21 -34.54 39.98
C GLN A 96 28.35 -33.76 38.67
N THR A 97 29.61 -33.47 38.31
CA THR A 97 30.24 -33.35 36.97
C THR A 97 29.45 -32.80 35.77
N PRO A 98 30.12 -32.04 34.87
CA PRO A 98 29.46 -31.28 33.81
C PRO A 98 28.78 -32.21 32.80
N ILE A 99 27.49 -31.97 32.59
CA ILE A 99 26.70 -32.57 31.52
C ILE A 99 27.29 -32.09 30.18
N LYS A 100 28.23 -32.86 29.61
CA LYS A 100 28.52 -32.84 28.17
C LYS A 100 27.38 -33.55 27.46
N SER A 101 26.24 -32.89 27.32
CA SER A 101 25.18 -33.33 26.40
C SER A 101 24.90 -32.19 25.43
N SER A 102 25.40 -32.38 24.20
CA SER A 102 24.77 -31.91 22.97
C SER A 102 24.06 -30.56 23.07
N ILE A 103 24.82 -29.48 22.91
CA ILE A 103 24.25 -28.21 22.44
C ILE A 103 23.70 -28.53 21.05
N GLN A 104 22.40 -28.87 20.99
CA GLN A 104 21.65 -28.87 19.74
C GLN A 104 21.89 -27.51 19.12
N GLN A 105 22.41 -27.51 17.89
CA GLN A 105 22.67 -26.28 17.17
C GLN A 105 21.37 -25.46 17.12
N VAL A 106 21.32 -24.41 17.93
CA VAL A 106 20.25 -23.42 17.86
C VAL A 106 20.37 -22.85 16.45
N LYS A 107 19.39 -23.13 15.58
CA LYS A 107 19.32 -22.52 14.25
C LYS A 107 19.51 -21.02 14.45
N PRO A 108 20.41 -20.37 13.70
CA PRO A 108 20.65 -18.94 13.87
C PRO A 108 19.30 -18.22 13.77
N VAL A 109 18.97 -17.43 14.78
CA VAL A 109 17.81 -16.54 14.73
C VAL A 109 18.10 -15.58 13.58
N ILE A 110 17.45 -15.79 12.43
CA ILE A 110 17.57 -14.87 11.30
C ILE A 110 16.84 -13.60 11.72
N ILE A 111 17.61 -12.61 12.17
CA ILE A 111 17.11 -11.28 12.43
C ILE A 111 16.76 -10.70 11.07
N LYS A 112 15.47 -10.70 10.74
CA LYS A 112 14.98 -10.04 9.54
C LYS A 112 15.10 -8.53 9.73
N GLU A 113 15.51 -7.86 8.67
CA GLU A 113 15.55 -6.41 8.61
C GLU A 113 14.15 -5.84 8.88
N LYS A 114 14.05 -4.76 9.66
CA LYS A 114 12.78 -4.12 10.00
C LYS A 114 12.49 -2.94 9.07
N VAL A 115 11.21 -2.75 8.74
CA VAL A 115 10.69 -1.62 7.97
C VAL A 115 9.73 -0.84 8.85
N THR A 116 10.11 0.41 9.15
CA THR A 116 9.31 1.31 9.98
C THR A 116 8.00 1.67 9.31
N THR A 117 6.98 1.94 10.12
CA THR A 117 5.69 2.43 9.66
C THR A 117 5.60 3.95 9.66
N GLY A 118 6.48 4.63 10.40
CA GLY A 118 6.38 6.07 10.63
C GLY A 118 5.22 6.46 11.55
N ILE A 119 4.53 5.48 12.13
CA ILE A 119 3.40 5.69 13.03
C ILE A 119 3.93 5.69 14.45
N GLN A 120 3.77 6.84 15.10
CA GLN A 120 4.21 7.05 16.48
C GLN A 120 3.57 6.01 17.40
N GLY A 121 4.40 5.36 18.23
CA GLY A 121 3.97 4.30 19.14
C GLY A 121 3.94 2.92 18.51
N TYR A 122 3.48 2.76 17.26
CA TYR A 122 3.40 1.44 16.61
C TYR A 122 4.78 0.81 16.39
N ASP A 123 5.73 1.58 15.86
CA ASP A 123 7.09 1.06 15.62
C ASP A 123 7.79 0.65 16.92
N ALA A 124 7.52 1.35 18.03
CA ALA A 124 8.04 0.96 19.34
C ALA A 124 7.40 -0.34 19.86
N LEU A 125 6.08 -0.48 19.69
CA LEU A 125 5.33 -1.67 20.08
C LEU A 125 5.74 -2.93 19.29
N THR A 126 6.23 -2.75 18.07
CA THR A 126 6.59 -3.85 17.15
C THR A 126 8.10 -4.03 16.99
N ASN A 127 8.90 -3.37 17.83
CA ASN A 127 10.36 -3.41 17.80
C ASN A 127 10.95 -3.04 16.44
N GLY A 128 10.47 -1.95 15.84
CA GLY A 128 10.98 -1.37 14.59
C GLY A 128 10.03 -1.43 13.40
N GLY A 129 8.76 -1.79 13.60
CA GLY A 129 7.77 -1.90 12.54
C GLY A 129 7.65 -3.31 11.97
N PHE A 130 7.35 -3.39 10.67
CA PHE A 130 7.13 -4.64 9.96
C PHE A 130 8.43 -5.37 9.65
N GLU A 131 8.34 -6.68 9.43
CA GLU A 131 9.46 -7.44 8.87
C GLU A 131 9.67 -7.06 7.39
N SER A 132 10.91 -6.90 6.96
CA SER A 132 11.24 -6.65 5.55
C SER A 132 10.76 -7.82 4.69
N LYS A 133 10.16 -7.49 3.55
CA LYS A 133 9.61 -8.44 2.57
C LYS A 133 8.50 -9.34 3.15
N SER A 134 7.78 -8.87 4.17
CA SER A 134 6.62 -9.55 4.72
C SER A 134 5.31 -9.05 4.11
N ILE A 135 4.27 -9.87 4.27
CA ILE A 135 2.89 -9.48 4.04
C ILE A 135 2.28 -9.22 5.42
N ASN A 136 1.81 -8.00 5.64
CA ASN A 136 1.23 -7.54 6.91
C ASN A 136 -0.25 -7.23 6.69
N LEU A 137 -1.08 -7.53 7.69
CA LEU A 137 -2.52 -7.34 7.61
C LEU A 137 -2.99 -6.38 8.71
N ILE A 138 -3.79 -5.40 8.34
CA ILE A 138 -4.49 -4.53 9.28
C ILE A 138 -5.98 -4.74 9.13
N ALA A 139 -6.57 -5.31 10.19
CA ALA A 139 -7.99 -5.58 10.28
C ALA A 139 -8.68 -4.57 11.21
N GLY A 140 -9.89 -4.15 10.86
CA GLY A 140 -10.68 -3.25 11.70
C GLY A 140 -12.00 -2.82 11.07
N GLY A 141 -12.93 -2.33 11.88
CA GLY A 141 -14.24 -1.85 11.42
C GLY A 141 -14.16 -0.67 10.45
N SER A 142 -15.29 -0.31 9.84
CA SER A 142 -15.36 0.90 9.01
C SER A 142 -14.98 2.14 9.84
N GLY A 143 -14.25 3.07 9.23
CA GLY A 143 -13.81 4.30 9.91
C GLY A 143 -12.67 4.13 10.94
N SER A 144 -12.15 2.92 11.17
CA SER A 144 -11.09 2.68 12.16
C SER A 144 -9.69 3.21 11.79
N GLY A 145 -9.56 3.94 10.67
CA GLY A 145 -8.30 4.55 10.24
C GLY A 145 -7.35 3.65 9.43
N LYS A 146 -7.79 2.48 8.94
CA LYS A 146 -6.95 1.54 8.16
C LYS A 146 -6.26 2.21 6.97
N THR A 147 -7.03 2.90 6.13
CA THR A 147 -6.53 3.62 4.96
C THR A 147 -5.51 4.70 5.34
N ILE A 148 -5.74 5.39 6.46
CA ILE A 148 -4.83 6.43 6.98
C ILE A 148 -3.52 5.82 7.48
N PHE A 149 -3.61 4.74 8.28
CA PHE A 149 -2.44 3.97 8.70
C PHE A 149 -1.63 3.53 7.49
N SER A 150 -2.30 2.90 6.51
CA SER A 150 -1.65 2.38 5.33
C SER A 150 -0.95 3.46 4.52
N PHE A 151 -1.59 4.64 4.38
CA PHE A 151 -0.97 5.74 3.66
C PHE A 151 0.21 6.36 4.42
N GLN A 152 0.15 6.48 5.75
CA GLN A 152 1.28 6.93 6.57
C GLN A 152 2.50 6.00 6.42
N TYR A 153 2.27 4.69 6.37
CA TYR A 153 3.32 3.72 6.07
C TYR A 153 4.04 3.98 4.72
N LEU A 154 3.28 4.36 3.69
CA LEU A 154 3.87 4.73 2.39
C LEU A 154 4.59 6.08 2.46
N LEU A 155 4.07 7.05 3.20
CA LEU A 155 4.72 8.36 3.40
C LEU A 155 6.08 8.21 4.08
N ASP A 156 6.20 7.39 5.13
CA ASP A 156 7.49 7.08 5.76
C ASP A 156 8.49 6.48 4.75
N GLY A 157 8.02 5.64 3.83
CA GLY A 157 8.84 5.12 2.75
C GLY A 157 9.33 6.22 1.81
N ILE A 158 8.43 7.11 1.38
CA ILE A 158 8.79 8.24 0.51
C ILE A 158 9.83 9.15 1.19
N ASP A 159 9.64 9.45 2.47
CA ASP A 159 10.56 10.27 3.28
C ASP A 159 11.94 9.62 3.42
N ARG A 160 12.00 8.28 3.38
CA ARG A 160 13.25 7.49 3.36
C ARG A 160 13.84 7.31 1.97
N GLY A 161 13.24 7.91 0.94
CA GLY A 161 13.71 7.82 -0.43
C GLY A 161 13.39 6.48 -1.10
N GLU A 162 12.36 5.79 -0.61
CA GLU A 162 11.86 4.56 -1.21
C GLU A 162 10.81 4.85 -2.29
N ASN A 163 10.61 3.88 -3.18
CA ASN A 163 9.53 3.92 -4.17
C ASN A 163 8.38 3.05 -3.67
N VAL A 164 7.17 3.61 -3.66
CA VAL A 164 6.03 3.05 -2.96
C VAL A 164 4.80 2.97 -3.85
N LEU A 165 4.02 1.89 -3.69
CA LEU A 165 2.84 1.63 -4.53
C LEU A 165 1.57 1.51 -3.67
N TYR A 166 0.54 2.24 -4.05
CA TYR A 166 -0.81 2.08 -3.52
C TYR A 166 -1.71 1.43 -4.57
N VAL A 167 -2.29 0.28 -4.25
CA VAL A 167 -3.26 -0.43 -5.09
C VAL A 167 -4.61 -0.38 -4.41
N THR A 168 -5.65 0.01 -5.14
CA THR A 168 -7.03 -0.04 -4.63
C THR A 168 -8.00 -0.73 -5.57
N PHE A 169 -8.98 -1.39 -4.96
CA PHE A 169 -10.08 -2.10 -5.62
C PHE A 169 -11.44 -1.39 -5.49
N GLU A 170 -11.54 -0.36 -4.64
CA GLU A 170 -12.81 0.33 -4.34
C GLU A 170 -12.80 1.79 -4.77
N GLU A 171 -11.73 2.53 -4.43
CA GLU A 171 -11.76 3.99 -4.48
C GLU A 171 -11.15 4.51 -5.79
N LYS A 172 -11.82 5.50 -6.40
CA LYS A 172 -11.27 6.21 -7.55
C LYS A 172 -10.14 7.14 -7.10
N LYS A 173 -9.09 7.26 -7.91
CA LYS A 173 -7.92 8.12 -7.66
C LYS A 173 -8.35 9.55 -7.34
N ILE A 174 -9.32 10.10 -8.07
CA ILE A 174 -9.76 11.47 -7.85
C ILE A 174 -10.35 11.69 -6.45
N ASP A 175 -11.10 10.71 -5.95
CA ASP A 175 -11.73 10.77 -4.64
C ASP A 175 -10.69 10.53 -3.54
N PHE A 176 -9.84 9.52 -3.72
CA PHE A 176 -8.74 9.22 -2.80
C PHE A 176 -7.81 10.43 -2.62
N PHE A 177 -7.38 11.04 -3.73
CA PHE A 177 -6.47 12.19 -3.71
C PHE A 177 -7.14 13.41 -3.06
N ARG A 178 -8.43 13.62 -3.32
CA ARG A 178 -9.20 14.68 -2.66
C ARG A 178 -9.31 14.44 -1.16
N ASN A 179 -9.50 13.20 -0.74
CA ASN A 179 -9.62 12.83 0.67
C ASN A 179 -8.28 13.00 1.40
N MET A 180 -7.17 12.50 0.84
CA MET A 180 -5.84 12.65 1.44
C MET A 180 -5.38 14.11 1.53
N LYS A 181 -5.80 14.96 0.59
CA LYS A 181 -5.53 16.40 0.65
C LYS A 181 -6.12 17.08 1.89
N LYS A 182 -7.21 16.56 2.46
CA LYS A 182 -7.80 17.07 3.72
C LYS A 182 -6.89 16.85 4.93
N PHE A 183 -6.01 15.85 4.86
CA PHE A 183 -4.97 15.56 5.86
C PHE A 183 -3.66 16.33 5.60
N GLY A 184 -3.64 17.22 4.60
CA GLY A 184 -2.45 17.98 4.23
C GLY A 184 -1.51 17.25 3.26
N TRP A 185 -1.88 16.07 2.76
CA TRP A 185 -1.05 15.31 1.84
C TRP A 185 -1.43 15.59 0.38
N ASP A 186 -0.54 16.25 -0.37
CA ASP A 186 -0.76 16.49 -1.80
C ASP A 186 -0.19 15.34 -2.64
N LEU A 187 -1.05 14.36 -2.92
CA LEU A 187 -0.66 13.17 -3.68
C LEU A 187 -0.30 13.48 -5.14
N ASN A 188 -0.80 14.57 -5.72
CA ASN A 188 -0.37 14.99 -7.06
C ASN A 188 1.08 15.49 -7.03
N ALA A 189 1.50 16.12 -5.93
CA ALA A 189 2.89 16.49 -5.75
C ALA A 189 3.77 15.24 -5.53
N LEU A 190 3.28 14.28 -4.74
CA LEU A 190 3.99 13.02 -4.50
C LEU A 190 4.19 12.21 -5.79
N GLU A 191 3.19 12.09 -6.66
CA GLU A 191 3.35 11.38 -7.95
C GLU A 191 4.41 12.05 -8.84
N LYS A 192 4.50 13.39 -8.83
CA LYS A 192 5.52 14.13 -9.60
C LYS A 192 6.93 13.88 -9.13
N THR A 193 7.14 13.41 -7.90
CA THR A 193 8.47 13.00 -7.42
C THR A 193 8.97 11.74 -8.10
N GLY A 194 8.09 10.95 -8.74
CA GLY A 194 8.42 9.65 -9.32
C GLY A 194 8.63 8.54 -8.28
N ARG A 195 8.29 8.80 -7.00
CA ARG A 195 8.42 7.82 -5.90
C ARG A 195 7.10 7.23 -5.44
N PHE A 196 5.98 7.92 -5.70
CA PHE A 196 4.64 7.45 -5.36
C PHE A 196 3.91 6.99 -6.62
N PHE A 197 3.37 5.78 -6.57
CA PHE A 197 2.59 5.19 -7.63
C PHE A 197 1.21 4.78 -7.11
N PHE A 198 0.16 5.04 -7.90
CA PHE A 198 -1.21 4.71 -7.55
C PHE A 198 -1.87 3.90 -8.66
N LEU A 199 -2.49 2.77 -8.31
CA LEU A 199 -3.17 1.89 -9.25
C LEU A 199 -4.62 1.61 -8.83
N GLU A 200 -5.53 1.85 -9.77
CA GLU A 200 -6.92 1.44 -9.68
C GLU A 200 -7.14 0.12 -10.43
N TYR A 201 -7.64 -0.87 -9.70
CA TYR A 201 -8.01 -2.17 -10.25
C TYR A 201 -9.53 -2.32 -10.31
N THR A 202 -10.03 -2.61 -11.51
CA THR A 202 -11.41 -3.06 -11.70
C THR A 202 -11.48 -4.58 -11.54
N PRO A 203 -12.66 -5.18 -11.30
CA PRO A 203 -12.80 -6.62 -11.18
C PRO A 203 -12.17 -7.42 -12.34
N GLU A 204 -12.26 -6.90 -13.56
CA GLU A 204 -11.68 -7.54 -14.74
C GLU A 204 -10.15 -7.56 -14.68
N LYS A 205 -9.53 -6.44 -14.27
CA LYS A 205 -8.07 -6.36 -14.10
C LYS A 205 -7.57 -7.28 -12.99
N VAL A 206 -8.38 -7.51 -11.96
CA VAL A 206 -8.04 -8.42 -10.87
C VAL A 206 -7.98 -9.86 -11.38
N LYS A 207 -9.00 -10.30 -12.12
CA LYS A 207 -9.01 -11.64 -12.72
C LYS A 207 -7.79 -11.86 -13.62
N MET A 208 -7.53 -10.92 -14.53
CA MET A 208 -6.33 -10.97 -15.38
C MET A 208 -5.02 -11.03 -14.58
N MET A 209 -4.91 -10.27 -13.49
CA MET A 209 -3.70 -10.29 -12.66
C MET A 209 -3.48 -11.63 -11.97
N LEU A 210 -4.53 -12.30 -11.53
CA LEU A 210 -4.44 -13.64 -10.95
C LEU A 210 -4.07 -14.69 -12.01
N ASP A 211 -4.71 -14.62 -13.18
CA ASP A 211 -4.47 -15.55 -14.28
C ASP A 211 -3.05 -15.42 -14.86
N GLU A 212 -2.55 -14.19 -14.98
CA GLU A 212 -1.20 -13.89 -15.50
C GLU A 212 -0.11 -13.93 -14.41
N GLY A 213 -0.48 -14.08 -13.14
CA GLY A 213 0.47 -14.22 -12.03
C GLY A 213 1.21 -12.94 -11.61
N GLY A 214 0.67 -11.75 -11.88
CA GLY A 214 1.24 -10.48 -11.39
C GLY A 214 1.03 -9.26 -12.28
N GLY A 215 0.86 -9.48 -13.59
CA GLY A 215 0.43 -8.48 -14.57
C GLY A 215 1.10 -7.10 -14.45
N THR A 216 0.27 -6.05 -14.45
CA THR A 216 0.75 -4.64 -14.41
C THR A 216 1.47 -4.28 -13.11
N ILE A 217 1.05 -4.83 -11.96
CA ILE A 217 1.71 -4.54 -10.67
C ILE A 217 3.12 -5.08 -10.67
N GLU A 218 3.33 -6.33 -11.10
CA GLU A 218 4.67 -6.92 -11.18
C GLU A 218 5.60 -6.08 -12.05
N THR A 219 5.12 -5.69 -13.25
CA THR A 219 5.88 -4.83 -14.16
C THR A 219 6.29 -3.52 -13.49
N MET A 220 5.39 -2.91 -12.72
CA MET A 220 5.67 -1.67 -11.99
C MET A 220 6.63 -1.90 -10.81
N VAL A 221 6.46 -2.97 -10.05
CA VAL A 221 7.34 -3.33 -8.93
C VAL A 221 8.78 -3.47 -9.43
N ILE A 222 8.98 -4.22 -10.51
CA ILE A 222 10.31 -4.45 -11.09
C ILE A 222 10.87 -3.16 -11.69
N LYS A 223 10.10 -2.50 -12.57
CA LYS A 223 10.56 -1.32 -13.32
C LYS A 223 10.91 -0.15 -12.41
N TYR A 224 10.07 0.12 -11.42
CA TYR A 224 10.23 1.25 -10.52
C TYR A 224 10.89 0.86 -9.19
N LYS A 225 11.34 -0.39 -9.02
CA LYS A 225 12.00 -0.86 -7.80
C LYS A 225 11.18 -0.53 -6.55
N ILE A 226 9.90 -0.87 -6.57
CA ILE A 226 9.00 -0.65 -5.45
C ILE A 226 9.46 -1.51 -4.27
N THR A 227 9.61 -0.91 -3.08
CA THR A 227 10.02 -1.63 -1.86
C THR A 227 8.87 -1.76 -0.85
N ARG A 228 7.92 -0.83 -0.87
CA ARG A 228 6.70 -0.84 -0.05
C ARG A 228 5.47 -0.82 -0.89
N MET A 229 4.46 -1.60 -0.50
CA MET A 229 3.16 -1.51 -1.15
C MET A 229 2.01 -1.60 -0.17
N VAL A 230 0.90 -0.97 -0.54
CA VAL A 230 -0.40 -1.12 0.11
C VAL A 230 -1.40 -1.67 -0.87
N LEU A 231 -2.28 -2.54 -0.38
CA LEU A 231 -3.43 -3.05 -1.11
C LEU A 231 -4.69 -2.81 -0.27
N ASP A 232 -5.57 -1.93 -0.76
CA ASP A 232 -6.79 -1.46 -0.09
C ASP A 232 -8.06 -1.75 -0.93
N SER A 233 -8.90 -2.72 -0.59
CA SER A 233 -8.77 -3.67 0.52
C SER A 233 -8.91 -5.11 0.08
N LEU A 234 -8.38 -6.02 0.89
CA LEU A 234 -8.58 -7.46 0.69
C LEU A 234 -10.07 -7.83 0.78
N THR A 235 -10.86 -7.07 1.54
CA THR A 235 -12.32 -7.28 1.63
C THR A 235 -12.99 -7.12 0.27
N SER A 236 -12.71 -6.03 -0.45
CA SER A 236 -13.28 -5.78 -1.79
C SER A 236 -12.79 -6.78 -2.80
N PHE A 237 -11.52 -7.14 -2.73
CA PHE A 237 -10.96 -8.21 -3.56
C PHE A 237 -11.74 -9.52 -3.37
N SER A 238 -12.00 -9.92 -2.13
CA SER A 238 -12.78 -11.13 -1.84
C SER A 238 -14.23 -11.04 -2.31
N LEU A 239 -14.84 -9.86 -2.35
CA LEU A 239 -16.20 -9.67 -2.85
C LEU A 239 -16.33 -9.85 -4.38
N MET A 240 -15.22 -9.91 -5.12
CA MET A 240 -15.23 -10.14 -6.58
C MET A 240 -15.44 -11.61 -6.97
N PHE A 241 -15.47 -12.51 -5.99
CA PHE A 241 -15.63 -13.95 -6.17
C PHE A 241 -16.93 -14.42 -5.51
N ASP A 242 -17.63 -15.36 -6.15
CA ASP A 242 -18.99 -15.72 -5.76
C ASP A 242 -19.01 -16.65 -4.53
N ASP A 243 -18.32 -17.79 -4.61
CA ASP A 243 -18.33 -18.82 -3.56
C ASP A 243 -17.13 -18.74 -2.60
N GLU A 244 -17.28 -19.33 -1.41
CA GLU A 244 -16.29 -19.27 -0.34
C GLU A 244 -14.96 -19.98 -0.69
N LEU A 245 -15.02 -21.04 -1.50
CA LEU A 245 -13.83 -21.76 -1.92
C LEU A 245 -13.03 -20.94 -2.93
N SER A 246 -13.70 -20.35 -3.93
CA SER A 246 -13.07 -19.41 -4.87
C SER A 246 -12.48 -18.20 -4.15
N LYS A 247 -13.17 -17.63 -3.15
CA LYS A 247 -12.63 -16.54 -2.32
C LYS A 247 -11.31 -16.94 -1.65
N ARG A 248 -11.28 -18.08 -0.98
CA ARG A 248 -10.07 -18.59 -0.32
C ARG A 248 -8.94 -18.82 -1.32
N GLN A 249 -9.23 -19.48 -2.44
CA GLN A 249 -8.24 -19.76 -3.49
C GLN A 249 -7.65 -18.47 -4.07
N SER A 250 -8.49 -17.47 -4.38
CA SER A 250 -8.03 -16.19 -4.91
C SER A 250 -7.18 -15.40 -3.90
N VAL A 251 -7.53 -15.42 -2.61
CA VAL A 251 -6.73 -14.75 -1.57
C VAL A 251 -5.36 -15.43 -1.43
N LEU A 252 -5.31 -16.76 -1.45
CA LEU A 252 -4.04 -17.50 -1.43
C LEU A 252 -3.19 -17.20 -2.67
N GLY A 253 -3.81 -17.21 -3.85
CA GLY A 253 -3.13 -16.84 -5.10
C GLY A 253 -2.58 -15.42 -5.07
N LEU A 254 -3.33 -14.46 -4.52
CA LEU A 254 -2.86 -13.10 -4.31
C LEU A 254 -1.64 -13.05 -3.38
N PHE A 255 -1.65 -13.78 -2.27
CA PHE A 255 -0.48 -13.83 -1.37
C PHE A 255 0.74 -14.45 -2.05
N ASP A 256 0.57 -15.49 -2.87
CA ASP A 256 1.66 -16.10 -3.62
C ASP A 256 2.26 -15.15 -4.65
N ILE A 257 1.43 -14.35 -5.32
CA ILE A 257 1.88 -13.30 -6.23
C ILE A 257 2.65 -12.21 -5.46
N ILE A 258 2.11 -11.71 -4.34
CA ILE A 258 2.77 -10.66 -3.54
C ILE A 258 4.13 -11.13 -3.00
N ARG A 259 4.25 -12.40 -2.58
CA ARG A 259 5.52 -12.97 -2.12
C ARG A 259 6.61 -12.91 -3.19
N LYS A 260 6.27 -13.11 -4.46
CA LYS A 260 7.23 -13.05 -5.58
C LYS A 260 7.78 -11.65 -5.80
N TRP A 261 6.98 -10.63 -5.50
CA TRP A 261 7.36 -9.22 -5.68
C TRP A 261 8.43 -8.75 -4.69
N ASN A 262 8.66 -9.50 -3.60
CA ASN A 262 9.73 -9.22 -2.63
C ASN A 262 9.68 -7.78 -2.07
N THR A 263 8.46 -7.29 -1.83
CA THR A 263 8.18 -6.00 -1.21
C THR A 263 7.64 -6.19 0.20
N THR A 264 7.73 -5.18 1.05
CA THR A 264 7.00 -5.15 2.32
C THR A 264 5.58 -4.66 2.04
N ALA A 265 4.63 -5.60 2.05
CA ALA A 265 3.26 -5.35 1.68
C ALA A 265 2.38 -5.16 2.93
N LEU A 266 1.47 -4.20 2.85
CA LEU A 266 0.44 -3.96 3.86
C LEU A 266 -0.95 -4.07 3.21
N LEU A 267 -1.75 -5.00 3.71
CA LEU A 267 -3.11 -5.25 3.24
C LEU A 267 -4.10 -4.79 4.30
N THR A 268 -5.20 -4.18 3.87
CA THR A 268 -6.29 -3.81 4.76
C THR A 268 -7.42 -4.84 4.66
N VAL A 269 -8.05 -5.13 5.79
CA VAL A 269 -9.27 -5.93 5.86
C VAL A 269 -10.28 -5.16 6.70
N GLN A 270 -11.49 -5.03 6.18
CA GLN A 270 -12.62 -4.62 6.98
C GLN A 270 -13.21 -5.83 7.68
N ASN A 271 -13.20 -5.81 9.01
CA ASN A 271 -13.97 -6.76 9.80
C ASN A 271 -15.37 -6.19 9.96
N ASP A 272 -16.38 -6.95 9.54
CA ASP A 272 -17.76 -6.67 9.90
C ASP A 272 -17.98 -7.22 11.32
N PRO A 273 -18.31 -6.39 12.32
CA PRO A 273 -18.60 -6.85 13.68
C PRO A 273 -19.69 -7.93 13.72
N SER A 274 -20.61 -7.96 12.76
CA SER A 274 -21.68 -8.97 12.68
C SER A 274 -21.18 -10.39 12.35
N MET A 275 -19.94 -10.52 11.85
CA MET A 275 -19.31 -11.82 11.57
C MET A 275 -18.63 -12.44 12.81
N ILE A 276 -18.43 -11.67 13.88
CA ILE A 276 -18.02 -12.20 15.18
C ILE A 276 -19.29 -12.66 15.89
N LYS A 277 -19.84 -13.81 15.47
CA LYS A 277 -20.77 -14.52 16.35
C LYS A 277 -19.93 -15.05 17.51
N GLU A 278 -20.10 -14.44 18.69
CA GLU A 278 -19.64 -15.04 19.94
C GLU A 278 -20.14 -16.49 20.00
N LYS A 279 -19.19 -17.42 20.06
CA LYS A 279 -19.40 -18.80 20.49
C LYS A 279 -18.22 -19.19 21.36
#